data_AF-A0A3D2QEU0-F1
#
_entry.id   AF-A0A3D2QEU0-F1
#
_cell.length_a   1.000
_cell.length_b   1.000
_cell.length_c   1.000
_cell.angle_alpha   90.00
_cell.angle_beta   90.00
_cell.angle_gamma   90.00
#
_symmetry.space_group_name_H-M   'P 1'
#
loop_
_entity.id
_entity.type
_entity.pdbx_description
1 polymer ?
#
loop_
_entity_poly.entity_id
_entity_poly.type
_entity_poly.pdbx_seq_one_letter_code
_entity_poly.pdbx_strand_id
1 'polypeptide(L)'
;GGITGGITNGMPVVFRAAVKPTPSIARPQRTVNVAERCDTVLEIKGRHDPCIVPRAVPVLEAVTAWTLWDVLLRDQRGDRGI
;
A
#
# COMPACT_ATOMS: atom_id res chain seq x y z
N GLY A 1 3.71 -0.17 18.14
CA GLY A 1 4.47 1.09 18.16
C GLY A 1 3.51 2.24 18.26
N GLY A 2 3.29 2.78 19.45
CA GLY A 2 2.45 3.97 19.66
C GLY A 2 0.94 3.77 19.72
N ILE A 3 0.44 2.54 19.54
CA ILE A 3 -1.01 2.22 19.51
C ILE A 3 -1.27 1.01 20.40
N THR A 4 -2.27 1.12 21.28
CA THR A 4 -2.74 0.04 22.18
C THR A 4 -4.27 -0.02 22.11
N GLY A 5 -4.85 -1.18 21.81
CA GLY A 5 -6.31 -1.33 21.71
C GLY A 5 -6.98 -0.42 20.66
N GLY A 6 -6.24 -0.02 19.61
CA GLY A 6 -6.73 0.90 18.58
C GLY A 6 -6.60 2.39 18.92
N ILE A 7 -6.09 2.73 20.10
CA ILE A 7 -5.94 4.12 20.57
C ILE A 7 -4.45 4.46 20.69
N THR A 8 -4.08 5.69 20.33
CA THR A 8 -2.71 6.17 20.51
C THR A 8 -2.36 6.26 21.99
N ASN A 9 -1.16 5.83 22.38
CA ASN A 9 -0.74 5.81 23.79
C ASN A 9 0.33 6.87 24.12
N GLY A 10 0.48 7.88 23.27
CA GLY A 10 1.46 8.97 23.43
C GLY A 10 2.88 8.63 22.97
N MET A 11 3.20 7.36 22.72
CA MET A 11 4.49 6.95 22.15
C MET A 11 4.50 7.10 20.62
N PRO A 12 5.68 7.17 19.96
CA PRO A 12 5.76 7.25 18.51
C PRO A 12 4.98 6.14 17.80
N VAL A 13 4.17 6.52 16.81
CA VAL A 13 3.46 5.57 15.96
C VAL A 13 4.46 4.93 15.00
N VAL A 14 4.66 3.63 15.15
CA VAL A 14 5.62 2.84 14.35
C VAL A 14 4.90 1.64 13.77
N PHE A 15 4.93 1.54 12.45
CA PHE A 15 4.37 0.44 11.68
C PHE A 15 5.37 -0.03 10.62
N ARG A 16 5.15 -1.24 10.09
CA ARG A 16 5.91 -1.81 8.99
C ARG A 16 4.94 -2.22 7.91
N ALA A 17 5.32 -1.98 6.66
CA ALA A 17 4.53 -2.37 5.50
C ALA A 17 5.29 -3.44 4.70
N ALA A 18 4.59 -4.48 4.27
CA ALA A 18 5.09 -5.43 3.29
C ALA A 18 4.59 -5.02 1.91
N VAL A 19 5.52 -4.88 0.96
CA VAL A 19 5.19 -4.50 -0.42
C VAL A 19 5.46 -5.70 -1.31
N LYS A 20 4.44 -6.14 -2.06
CA LYS A 20 4.61 -7.22 -3.04
C LYS A 20 5.60 -6.78 -4.13
N PRO A 21 6.36 -7.71 -4.72
CA PRO A 21 7.21 -7.39 -5.87
C PRO A 21 6.43 -6.76 -7.03
N THR A 22 7.11 -5.96 -7.84
CA THR A 22 6.52 -5.43 -9.07
C THR A 22 6.09 -6.58 -9.96
N PRO A 23 4.81 -6.66 -10.39
CA PRO A 23 4.33 -7.77 -11.22
C PRO A 23 4.84 -7.64 -12.66
N SER A 24 5.05 -6.41 -13.11
CA SER A 24 5.45 -6.06 -14.47
C SER A 24 6.96 -6.12 -14.66
N ILE A 25 7.55 -7.30 -14.46
CA ILE A 25 8.97 -7.53 -14.73
C ILE A 25 9.14 -8.25 -16.07
N ALA A 26 10.31 -8.10 -16.68
CA ALA A 26 10.63 -8.69 -18.00
C ALA A 26 10.72 -10.23 -18.02
N ARG A 27 10.33 -10.92 -16.94
CA ARG A 27 10.30 -12.38 -16.89
C ARG A 27 9.00 -12.89 -17.53
N PRO A 28 9.05 -13.91 -18.41
CA PRO A 28 7.86 -14.57 -18.92
C PRO A 28 7.02 -15.15 -17.78
N GLN A 29 5.71 -14.92 -17.81
CA GLN A 29 4.77 -15.36 -16.78
C GLN A 29 3.65 -16.18 -17.43
N ARG A 30 3.27 -17.31 -16.83
CA ARG A 30 2.11 -18.09 -17.29
C ARG A 30 0.83 -17.40 -16.83
N THR A 31 -0.13 -17.26 -17.74
CA THR A 31 -1.44 -16.66 -17.47
C THR A 31 -2.48 -17.24 -18.42
N VAL A 32 -3.71 -16.70 -18.40
CA VAL A 32 -4.80 -17.10 -19.27
C VAL A 32 -5.20 -15.91 -20.16
N ASN A 33 -5.39 -16.16 -21.47
CA ASN A 33 -6.05 -15.21 -22.36
C ASN A 33 -7.55 -15.26 -22.07
N VAL A 34 -8.09 -14.20 -21.46
CA VAL A 34 -9.51 -14.14 -21.06
C VAL A 34 -10.47 -14.18 -22.26
N ALA A 35 -10.06 -13.65 -23.42
CA ALA A 35 -10.90 -13.62 -24.62
C ALA A 35 -10.95 -15.00 -25.30
N GLU A 36 -9.81 -15.66 -25.44
CA GLU A 36 -9.68 -16.96 -26.12
C GLU A 36 -9.88 -18.15 -25.18
N ARG A 37 -9.97 -17.91 -23.87
CA ARG A 37 -10.15 -18.90 -22.80
C ARG A 37 -9.09 -20.02 -22.84
N CYS A 38 -7.85 -19.66 -23.12
CA CYS A 38 -6.73 -20.60 -23.25
C CYS A 38 -5.51 -20.12 -22.45
N ASP A 39 -4.62 -21.06 -22.12
CA ASP A 39 -3.34 -20.76 -21.48
C ASP A 39 -2.45 -19.96 -22.44
N THR A 40 -1.74 -18.97 -21.90
CA THR A 40 -0.81 -18.13 -22.66
C THR A 40 0.38 -17.71 -21.80
N VAL A 41 1.40 -17.16 -22.45
CA VAL A 41 2.59 -16.60 -21.78
C VAL A 41 2.56 -15.08 -21.92
N LEU A 42 2.57 -14.39 -20.79
CA LEU A 42 2.67 -12.95 -20.71
C LEU A 42 4.14 -12.53 -20.68
N GLU A 43 4.55 -11.78 -21.70
CA GLU A 43 5.85 -11.13 -21.76
C GLU A 43 5.67 -9.61 -21.76
N ILE A 44 6.18 -8.97 -20.72
CA ILE A 44 6.03 -7.53 -20.53
C ILE A 44 7.28 -6.84 -21.08
N LYS A 45 7.08 -5.99 -22.10
CA LYS A 45 8.12 -5.17 -22.72
C LYS A 45 8.09 -3.74 -22.15
N GLY A 46 9.23 -3.06 -22.17
CA GLY A 46 9.37 -1.67 -21.72
C GLY A 46 10.14 -1.52 -20.40
N ARG A 47 10.36 -0.26 -20.00
CA ARG A 47 11.09 0.10 -18.78
C ARG A 47 10.12 0.11 -17.60
N HIS A 48 10.16 -0.95 -16.81
CA HIS A 48 9.40 -1.07 -15.56
C HIS A 48 10.37 -1.11 -14.39
N ASP A 49 9.95 -0.56 -13.25
CA ASP A 49 10.78 -0.56 -12.07
C ASP A 49 10.79 -1.94 -11.37
N PRO A 50 11.95 -2.61 -11.26
CA PRO A 50 12.02 -3.92 -10.61
C PRO A 50 11.78 -3.84 -9.10
N CYS A 51 11.96 -2.66 -8.50
CA CYS A 51 11.70 -2.40 -7.08
C CYS A 51 10.98 -1.06 -6.91
N ILE A 52 9.76 -1.09 -6.37
CA ILE A 52 8.98 0.12 -6.06
C ILE A 52 9.13 0.61 -4.63
N VAL A 53 9.80 -0.15 -3.76
CA VAL A 53 9.84 0.10 -2.31
C VAL A 53 10.36 1.52 -1.97
N PRO A 54 11.45 2.03 -2.56
CA PRO A 54 11.92 3.38 -2.26
C PRO A 54 10.90 4.47 -2.58
N ARG A 55 10.07 4.26 -3.61
CA ARG A 55 8.99 5.20 -3.98
C ARG A 55 7.72 5.00 -3.16
N ALA A 56 7.52 3.82 -2.57
CA ALA A 56 6.38 3.56 -1.71
C ALA A 56 6.50 4.28 -0.35
N VAL A 57 7.72 4.50 0.15
CA VAL A 57 7.97 5.18 1.44
C VAL A 57 7.30 6.56 1.52
N PRO A 58 7.56 7.53 0.63
CA PRO A 58 6.93 8.85 0.73
C PRO A 58 5.40 8.79 0.57
N VAL A 59 4.87 7.82 -0.20
CA VAL A 59 3.42 7.61 -0.32
C VAL A 59 2.83 7.13 1.00
N LEU A 60 3.48 6.16 1.66
CA LEU A 60 3.04 5.65 2.96
C LEU A 60 3.08 6.75 4.04
N GLU A 61 4.12 7.58 4.05
CA GLU A 61 4.21 8.73 4.95
C GLU A 61 3.07 9.72 4.72
N ALA A 62 2.81 10.10 3.46
CA ALA A 62 1.74 11.03 3.11
C ALA A 62 0.34 10.50 3.48
N VAL A 63 0.06 9.23 3.15
CA VAL A 63 -1.23 8.59 3.51
C VAL A 63 -1.39 8.48 5.03
N THR A 64 -0.30 8.20 5.75
CA THR A 64 -0.32 8.16 7.21
C THR A 64 -0.64 9.53 7.79
N ALA A 65 0.05 10.58 7.33
CA ALA A 65 -0.19 11.96 7.79
C ALA A 65 -1.63 12.41 7.50
N TRP A 66 -2.15 12.12 6.30
CA TRP A 66 -3.53 12.45 5.95
C TRP A 66 -4.54 11.69 6.82
N THR A 67 -4.32 10.39 7.05
CA THR A 67 -5.19 9.59 7.90
C THR A 67 -5.20 10.11 9.34
N LEU A 68 -4.03 10.46 9.89
CA LEU A 68 -3.92 11.03 11.24
C LEU A 68 -4.64 12.38 11.34
N TRP A 69 -4.55 13.22 10.30
CA TRP A 69 -5.28 14.49 10.24
C TRP A 69 -6.79 14.28 10.29
N ASP A 70 -7.32 13.32 9.52
CA ASP A 70 -8.75 12.99 9.54
C ASP A 70 -9.21 12.50 10.93
N VAL A 71 -8.43 11.61 11.56
CA VAL A 71 -8.73 11.12 12.92
C VAL A 71 -8.75 12.28 13.93
N LEU A 72 -7.79 13.21 13.86
CA LEU A 72 -7.75 14.39 14.73
C LEU A 72 -8.95 15.31 14.53
N LEU A 73 -9.36 15.55 13.28
CA LEU A 73 -10.53 16.40 13.00
C LEU A 73 -11.84 15.79 13.49
N ARG A 74 -12.00 14.46 13.40
CA ARG A 74 -13.18 13.76 13.94
C ARG A 74 -13.26 13.90 15.46
N ASP A 75 -12.13 13.74 16.15
CA ASP A 75 -12.05 13.90 17.60
C ASP A 75 -12.41 15.34 18.03
N GLN A 76 -11.86 16.34 17.35
CA GLN A 76 -12.14 17.76 17.64
C GLN A 76 -13.60 18.16 17.41
N ARG A 77 -14.29 17.52 16.45
CA ARG A 77 -15.70 17.78 16.16
C ARG A 77 -16.66 17.11 17.12
N GLY A 78 -16.17 16.27 18.03
CA GLY A 78 -17.02 15.45 18.90
C GLY A 78 -17.78 14.35 18.15
N ASP A 79 -17.45 14.13 16.87
CA ASP A 79 -17.99 13.05 16.03
C ASP A 79 -17.30 11.74 16.41
N ARG A 80 -17.63 11.25 17.61
CA ARG A 80 -17.28 9.91 18.05
C ARG A 80 -18.26 8.98 17.35
N GLY A 81 -17.86 8.46 16.19
CA GLY A 81 -18.60 7.43 15.46
C GLY A 81 -18.63 6.09 16.22
N ILE A 82 -19.28 6.08 17.37
CA ILE A 82 -19.68 4.94 18.20
C ILE A 82 -21.12 5.19 18.64
#